data_AF-A0A508YNZ5-F1
#
_entry.id   AF-A0A508YNZ5-F1
#
_cell.length_a   1.000
_cell.length_b   1.000
_cell.length_c   1.000
_cell.angle_alpha   90.00
_cell.angle_beta   90.00
_cell.angle_gamma   90.00
#
_symmetry.space_group_name_H-M   'P 1'
#
loop_
_entity.id
_entity.type
_entity.pdbx_description
1 polymer ?
#
loop_
_entity_poly.entity_id
_entity_poly.type
_entity_poly.pdbx_seq_one_letter_code
_entity_poly.pdbx_strand_id
1 'polypeptide(L)'
;MKFNKQQWQWIFYDWANSGYGILVVTAVLPVYFKAAAHQNGISAALSTALWGYANSAGTLVVSLLAPFLGAMADYPYAKRRWLNWFAGLGIIMTMILGALSPNAWQWLLIIYVLSAIGYSGGNLFYDSFLTDVADYRQIDALSATGYGMGYLGGGYGFFDLFDS
;
A
#
# COMPACT_ATOMS: atom_id res chain seq x y z
N MET A 1 -14.02 19.94 -14.75
CA MET A 1 -12.99 19.16 -15.47
C MET A 1 -13.53 17.74 -15.64
N LYS A 2 -13.58 17.18 -16.85
CA LYS A 2 -14.02 15.79 -17.06
C LYS A 2 -12.78 14.91 -17.14
N PHE A 3 -12.57 14.06 -16.14
CA PHE A 3 -11.48 13.09 -16.16
C PHE A 3 -11.81 11.92 -17.08
N ASN A 4 -10.81 11.41 -17.79
CA ASN A 4 -10.95 10.21 -18.61
C ASN A 4 -10.84 8.93 -17.73
N LYS A 5 -11.09 7.75 -18.31
CA LYS A 5 -11.05 6.47 -17.58
C LYS A 5 -9.68 6.17 -16.97
N GLN A 6 -8.59 6.49 -17.67
CA GLN A 6 -7.23 6.23 -17.18
C GLN A 6 -6.87 7.14 -16.00
N GLN A 7 -7.30 8.41 -16.04
CA GLN A 7 -7.12 9.37 -14.96
C GLN A 7 -7.88 8.95 -13.71
N TRP A 8 -9.11 8.47 -13.84
CA TRP A 8 -9.84 7.90 -12.70
C TRP A 8 -9.17 6.68 -12.10
N GLN A 9 -8.67 5.75 -12.94
CA GLN A 9 -7.93 4.58 -12.48
C GLN A 9 -6.67 4.99 -11.70
N TRP A 10 -5.98 6.02 -12.16
CA TRP A 10 -4.83 6.59 -11.48
C TRP A 10 -5.21 7.21 -10.13
N ILE A 11 -6.26 8.05 -10.07
CA ILE A 11 -6.74 8.66 -8.81
C ILE A 11 -7.06 7.60 -7.75
N PHE A 12 -7.82 6.56 -8.13
CA PHE A 12 -8.18 5.50 -7.19
C PHE A 12 -6.96 4.71 -6.70
N TYR A 13 -5.97 4.51 -7.57
CA TYR A 13 -4.72 3.85 -7.21
C TYR A 13 -3.89 4.71 -6.25
N ASP A 14 -3.76 6.01 -6.52
CA ASP A 14 -3.08 6.99 -5.66
C ASP A 14 -3.70 7.05 -4.26
N TRP A 15 -5.03 7.09 -4.22
CA TRP A 15 -5.80 7.10 -2.98
C TRP A 15 -5.59 5.81 -2.17
N ALA A 16 -5.66 4.65 -2.82
CA ALA A 16 -5.43 3.35 -2.17
C ALA A 16 -3.98 3.24 -1.64
N ASN A 17 -3.00 3.71 -2.42
CA ASN A 17 -1.59 3.74 -2.03
C ASN A 17 -1.33 4.62 -0.80
N SER A 18 -1.98 5.78 -0.75
CA SER A 18 -1.88 6.69 0.40
C SER A 18 -2.47 6.04 1.65
N GLY A 19 -3.63 5.39 1.53
CA GLY A 19 -4.24 4.61 2.60
C GLY A 19 -3.34 3.47 3.10
N TYR A 20 -2.70 2.73 2.19
CA TYR A 20 -1.72 1.70 2.53
C TYR A 20 -0.52 2.27 3.28
N GLY A 21 0.08 3.36 2.80
CA GLY A 21 1.23 3.99 3.45
C GLY A 21 0.93 4.45 4.89
N ILE A 22 -0.27 4.98 5.13
CA ILE A 22 -0.68 5.40 6.47
C ILE A 22 -0.99 4.17 7.33
N LEU A 23 -1.89 3.30 6.90
CA LEU A 23 -2.39 2.22 7.76
C LEU A 23 -1.35 1.11 7.96
N VAL A 24 -0.71 0.66 6.89
CA VAL A 24 0.14 -0.53 6.90
C VAL A 24 1.59 -0.17 7.23
N VAL A 25 2.12 0.92 6.68
CA VAL A 25 3.54 1.23 6.84
C VAL A 25 3.82 2.04 8.10
N THR A 26 2.96 3.00 8.46
CA THR A 26 3.32 4.02 9.47
C THR A 26 2.50 4.00 10.75
N ALA A 27 1.18 3.80 10.70
CA ALA A 27 0.30 4.05 11.85
C ALA A 27 -0.24 2.78 12.52
N VAL A 28 -0.99 1.93 11.79
CA VAL A 28 -1.83 0.90 12.43
C VAL A 28 -1.06 -0.41 12.59
N LEU A 29 -0.53 -0.96 11.50
CA LEU A 29 0.11 -2.28 11.55
C LEU A 29 1.35 -2.35 12.45
N PRO A 30 2.27 -1.35 12.49
CA PRO A 30 3.42 -1.40 13.40
C PRO A 30 2.99 -1.45 14.87
N VAL A 31 1.95 -0.69 15.24
CA VAL A 31 1.40 -0.68 16.60
C VAL A 31 0.73 -2.01 16.92
N TYR A 32 -0.10 -2.52 16.01
CA TYR A 32 -0.75 -3.81 16.14
C TYR A 32 0.26 -4.96 16.30
N PHE A 33 1.32 -4.97 15.48
CA PHE A 33 2.39 -5.97 15.56
C PHE A 33 3.10 -5.92 16.92
N LYS A 34 3.46 -4.72 17.41
CA LYS A 34 4.12 -4.58 18.72
C LYS A 34 3.21 -5.06 19.86
N ALA A 35 1.92 -4.77 19.80
CA ALA A 35 0.94 -5.26 20.78
C ALA A 35 0.82 -6.79 20.73
N ALA A 36 0.70 -7.37 19.55
CA ALA A 36 0.64 -8.82 19.35
C ALA A 36 1.91 -9.52 19.84
N ALA A 37 3.09 -8.98 19.52
CA ALA A 37 4.37 -9.50 20.00
C ALA A 37 4.47 -9.45 21.53
N HIS A 38 4.05 -8.34 22.15
CA HIS A 38 4.05 -8.18 23.60
C HIS A 38 3.13 -9.19 24.30
N GLN A 39 1.93 -9.43 23.77
CA GLN A 39 1.01 -10.46 24.29
C GLN A 39 1.62 -11.87 24.27
N ASN A 40 2.55 -12.13 23.35
CA ASN A 40 3.26 -13.39 23.23
C ASN A 40 4.62 -13.40 23.97
N GLY A 41 4.85 -12.46 24.89
CA GLY A 41 6.04 -12.43 25.74
C GLY A 41 7.31 -11.89 25.05
N ILE A 42 7.18 -11.29 23.87
CA ILE A 42 8.31 -10.67 23.18
C ILE A 42 8.59 -9.28 23.77
N SER A 43 9.86 -9.01 24.10
CA SER A 43 10.27 -7.70 24.63
C SER A 43 10.09 -6.58 23.61
N ALA A 44 9.86 -5.34 24.08
CA ALA A 44 9.70 -4.17 23.22
C ALA A 44 10.93 -3.89 22.33
N ALA A 45 12.13 -4.20 22.84
CA ALA A 45 13.38 -4.08 22.09
C ALA A 45 13.43 -5.10 20.95
N LEU A 46 13.08 -6.37 21.23
CA LEU A 46 13.10 -7.43 20.23
C LEU A 46 12.01 -7.24 19.16
N SER A 47 10.78 -6.84 19.55
CA SER A 47 9.72 -6.56 18.57
C SER A 47 10.09 -5.39 17.65
N THR A 48 10.73 -4.34 18.18
CA THR A 48 11.24 -3.24 17.35
C THR A 48 12.34 -3.70 16.39
N ALA A 49 13.27 -4.54 16.84
CA ALA A 49 14.30 -5.12 15.98
C ALA A 49 13.70 -5.99 14.86
N LEU A 50 12.75 -6.87 15.19
CA LEU A 50 12.05 -7.74 14.22
C LEU A 50 11.30 -6.94 13.16
N TRP A 51 10.62 -5.86 13.56
CA TRP A 51 9.99 -4.95 12.61
C TRP A 51 11.02 -4.29 11.67
N GLY A 52 12.15 -3.85 12.21
CA GLY A 52 13.26 -3.31 11.42
C GLY A 52 13.86 -4.33 10.44
N TYR A 53 13.99 -5.59 10.85
CA TYR A 53 14.45 -6.67 9.99
C TYR A 53 13.45 -6.98 8.88
N ALA A 54 12.14 -6.99 9.17
CA ALA A 54 11.11 -7.19 8.15
C ALA A 54 11.14 -6.05 7.11
N ASN A 55 11.24 -4.79 7.55
CA ASN A 55 11.42 -3.65 6.64
C ASN A 55 12.67 -3.79 5.78
N SER A 56 13.80 -4.14 6.39
CA SER A 56 15.08 -4.28 5.68
C SER A 56 15.02 -5.42 4.65
N ALA A 57 14.41 -6.54 5.02
CA ALA A 57 14.22 -7.69 4.14
C ALA A 57 13.29 -7.33 2.96
N GLY A 58 12.16 -6.66 3.22
CA GLY A 58 11.25 -6.20 2.17
C GLY A 58 11.94 -5.24 1.20
N THR A 59 12.63 -4.23 1.71
CA THR A 59 13.40 -3.28 0.88
C THR A 59 14.47 -4.00 0.08
N LEU A 60 15.24 -4.92 0.68
CA LEU A 60 16.27 -5.68 -0.03
C LEU A 60 15.67 -6.48 -1.20
N VAL A 61 14.57 -7.20 -0.97
CA VAL A 61 13.89 -7.96 -2.03
C VAL A 61 13.42 -7.03 -3.15
N VAL A 62 12.79 -5.91 -2.81
CA VAL A 62 12.33 -4.92 -3.78
C VAL A 62 13.51 -4.33 -4.56
N SER A 63 14.62 -3.97 -3.91
CA SER A 63 15.82 -3.44 -4.56
C SER A 63 16.45 -4.44 -5.53
N LEU A 64 16.44 -5.73 -5.20
CA LEU A 64 16.91 -6.79 -6.09
C LEU A 64 15.95 -7.01 -7.28
N LEU A 65 14.65 -6.86 -7.07
CA LEU A 65 13.64 -6.99 -8.12
C LEU A 65 13.57 -5.76 -9.02
N ALA A 66 13.88 -4.56 -8.52
CA ALA A 66 13.77 -3.28 -9.21
C ALA A 66 14.36 -3.27 -10.64
N PRO A 67 15.60 -3.75 -10.91
CA PRO A 67 16.13 -3.74 -12.28
C PRO A 67 15.31 -4.64 -13.23
N PHE A 68 14.82 -5.79 -12.76
CA PHE A 68 14.00 -6.69 -13.56
C PHE A 68 12.60 -6.10 -13.81
N LEU A 69 11.98 -5.55 -12.77
CA LEU A 69 10.67 -4.93 -12.86
C LEU A 69 10.71 -3.67 -13.75
N GLY A 70 11.78 -2.87 -13.66
CA GLY A 70 12.01 -1.70 -14.51
C GLY A 70 12.14 -2.09 -15.99
N ALA A 71 12.96 -3.09 -16.30
CA ALA A 71 13.07 -3.60 -17.66
C ALA A 71 11.73 -4.13 -18.21
N MET A 72 10.87 -4.70 -17.36
CA MET A 72 9.51 -5.10 -17.74
C MET A 72 8.56 -3.92 -17.90
N ALA A 73 8.77 -2.82 -17.16
CA ALA A 73 7.98 -1.61 -17.26
C ALA A 73 8.21 -0.89 -18.61
N ASP A 74 9.38 -1.03 -19.22
CA ASP A 74 9.64 -0.44 -20.55
C ASP A 74 8.78 -1.05 -21.68
N TYR A 75 8.10 -2.18 -21.45
CA TYR A 75 7.20 -2.80 -22.44
C TYR A 75 5.78 -2.20 -22.39
N PRO A 76 5.31 -1.53 -23.47
CA PRO A 76 4.06 -0.75 -23.47
C PRO A 76 2.80 -1.54 -23.07
N TYR A 77 2.72 -2.81 -23.48
CA TYR A 77 1.54 -3.65 -23.23
C TYR A 77 1.61 -4.45 -21.92
N ALA A 78 2.79 -4.53 -21.29
CA ALA A 78 3.00 -5.31 -20.08
C ALA A 78 2.72 -4.49 -18.80
N LYS A 79 2.94 -3.17 -18.84
CA LYS A 79 2.76 -2.24 -17.70
C LYS A 79 1.44 -2.45 -16.95
N ARG A 80 0.30 -2.38 -17.68
CA ARG A 80 -1.03 -2.51 -17.07
C ARG A 80 -1.28 -3.88 -16.45
N ARG A 81 -0.76 -4.95 -17.07
CA ARG A 81 -0.92 -6.31 -16.59
C ARG A 81 -0.16 -6.53 -15.28
N TRP A 82 1.08 -6.05 -15.22
CA TRP A 82 1.91 -6.16 -14.02
C TRP A 82 1.42 -5.26 -12.89
N LEU A 83 1.02 -4.02 -13.19
CA LEU A 83 0.39 -3.12 -12.22
C LEU A 83 -0.81 -3.80 -11.53
N ASN A 84 -1.74 -4.37 -12.29
CA ASN A 84 -2.89 -5.08 -11.72
C ASN A 84 -2.51 -6.31 -10.89
N TRP A 85 -1.44 -7.03 -11.29
CA TRP A 85 -0.94 -8.19 -10.57
C TRP A 85 -0.36 -7.80 -9.21
N PHE A 86 0.50 -6.78 -9.17
CA PHE A 86 1.10 -6.28 -7.93
C PHE A 86 0.07 -5.60 -7.02
N ALA A 87 -0.87 -4.85 -7.61
CA ALA A 87 -2.01 -4.29 -6.88
C ALA A 87 -2.86 -5.39 -6.23
N GLY A 88 -3.20 -6.42 -6.99
CA GLY A 88 -3.96 -7.58 -6.49
C GLY A 88 -3.21 -8.30 -5.37
N LEU A 89 -1.90 -8.50 -5.52
CA LEU A 89 -1.05 -9.07 -4.48
C LEU A 89 -1.10 -8.22 -3.20
N GLY A 90 -0.88 -6.91 -3.30
CA GLY A 90 -0.94 -6.00 -2.15
C GLY A 90 -2.31 -6.01 -1.46
N ILE A 91 -3.40 -5.99 -2.23
CA ILE A 91 -4.77 -6.04 -1.70
C ILE A 91 -5.02 -7.35 -0.95
N ILE A 92 -4.71 -8.49 -1.55
CA ILE A 92 -4.93 -9.81 -0.93
C ILE A 92 -4.09 -9.94 0.35
N MET A 93 -2.81 -9.56 0.31
CA MET A 93 -1.95 -9.63 1.49
C MET A 93 -2.42 -8.68 2.60
N THR A 94 -2.89 -7.48 2.25
CA THR A 94 -3.46 -6.52 3.22
C THR A 94 -4.74 -7.03 3.87
N MET A 95 -5.63 -7.68 3.10
CA MET A 95 -6.83 -8.31 3.65
C MET A 95 -6.45 -9.45 4.62
N ILE A 96 -5.45 -10.26 4.27
CA ILE A 96 -4.96 -11.32 5.16
C ILE A 96 -4.36 -10.71 6.45
N LEU A 97 -3.61 -9.60 6.35
CA LEU A 97 -3.09 -8.89 7.54
C LEU A 97 -4.20 -8.43 8.48
N GLY A 98 -5.31 -7.94 7.94
CA GLY A 98 -6.48 -7.53 8.73
C GLY A 98 -7.22 -8.70 9.39
N ALA A 99 -7.13 -9.90 8.82
CA ALA A 99 -7.81 -11.10 9.32
C ALA A 99 -6.95 -11.96 10.27
N LEU A 100 -5.65 -11.67 10.40
CA LEU A 100 -4.74 -12.45 11.23
C LEU A 100 -5.00 -12.25 12.72
N SER A 101 -4.86 -13.34 13.47
CA SER A 101 -4.94 -13.31 14.93
C SER A 101 -3.64 -12.77 15.55
N PRO A 102 -3.70 -12.04 16.68
CA PRO A 102 -2.51 -11.61 17.43
C PRO A 102 -1.58 -12.77 17.86
N ASN A 103 -2.12 -13.99 18.00
CA ASN A 103 -1.33 -15.18 18.33
C ASN A 103 -0.38 -15.62 17.19
N ALA A 104 -0.63 -15.15 15.97
CA ALA A 104 0.15 -15.49 14.77
C ALA A 104 1.15 -14.38 14.40
N TRP A 105 1.82 -13.78 15.40
CA TRP A 105 2.67 -12.59 15.19
C TRP A 105 3.82 -12.80 14.20
N GLN A 106 4.34 -14.02 14.05
CA GLN A 106 5.38 -14.34 13.07
C GLN A 106 4.85 -14.23 11.63
N TRP A 107 3.61 -14.68 11.40
CA TRP A 107 2.94 -14.61 10.11
C TRP A 107 2.63 -13.17 9.71
N LEU A 108 2.37 -12.28 10.68
CA LEU A 108 2.23 -10.84 10.41
C LEU A 108 3.46 -10.27 9.71
N LEU A 109 4.68 -10.64 10.13
CA LEU A 109 5.91 -10.13 9.52
C LEU A 109 6.09 -10.66 8.09
N ILE A 110 5.85 -11.95 7.88
CA ILE A 110 6.01 -12.57 6.55
C ILE A 110 5.01 -11.97 5.56
N ILE A 111 3.74 -11.88 5.95
CA ILE A 111 2.68 -11.36 5.09
C ILE A 111 2.85 -9.85 4.89
N TYR A 112 3.34 -9.13 5.91
CA TYR A 112 3.73 -7.73 5.76
C TYR A 112 4.80 -7.54 4.68
N VAL A 113 5.86 -8.35 4.68
CA VAL A 113 6.91 -8.28 3.66
C VAL A 113 6.33 -8.56 2.26
N LEU A 114 5.48 -9.56 2.11
CA LEU A 114 4.81 -9.85 0.84
C LEU A 114 3.91 -8.71 0.38
N SER A 115 3.18 -8.10 1.31
CA SER A 115 2.33 -6.94 1.05
C SER A 115 3.16 -5.73 0.61
N ALA A 116 4.28 -5.48 1.28
CA ALA A 116 5.22 -4.42 0.95
C ALA A 116 5.86 -4.62 -0.44
N ILE A 117 6.18 -5.86 -0.83
CA ILE A 117 6.63 -6.18 -2.19
C ILE A 117 5.53 -5.90 -3.21
N GLY A 118 4.28 -6.27 -2.92
CA GLY A 118 3.11 -5.92 -3.73
C GLY A 118 2.98 -4.41 -3.95
N TYR A 119 3.03 -3.65 -2.86
CA TYR A 119 2.95 -2.19 -2.86
C TYR A 119 4.10 -1.54 -3.64
N SER A 120 5.36 -1.86 -3.32
CA SER A 120 6.51 -1.27 -3.98
C SER A 120 6.65 -1.69 -5.44
N GLY A 121 6.35 -2.96 -5.76
CA GLY A 121 6.34 -3.44 -7.14
C GLY A 121 5.28 -2.73 -7.97
N GLY A 122 4.07 -2.56 -7.42
CA GLY A 122 2.99 -1.81 -8.05
C GLY A 122 3.37 -0.35 -8.29
N ASN A 123 4.03 0.30 -7.33
CA ASN A 123 4.49 1.68 -7.48
C ASN A 123 5.49 1.86 -8.62
N LEU A 124 6.38 0.91 -8.85
CA LEU A 124 7.33 0.99 -9.96
C LEU A 124 6.62 1.03 -11.33
N PHE A 125 5.56 0.24 -11.50
CA PHE A 125 4.74 0.27 -12.73
C PHE A 125 3.82 1.49 -12.77
N TYR A 126 3.32 1.94 -11.62
CA TYR A 126 2.48 3.13 -11.50
C TYR A 126 3.21 4.40 -11.94
N ASP A 127 4.45 4.59 -11.50
CA ASP A 127 5.28 5.74 -11.90
C ASP A 127 5.50 5.75 -13.42
N SER A 128 5.76 4.57 -14.01
CA SER A 128 5.90 4.41 -15.47
C SER A 128 4.60 4.59 -16.26
N PHE A 129 3.44 4.50 -15.59
CA PHE A 129 2.12 4.70 -16.18
C PHE A 129 1.68 6.16 -16.11
N LEU A 130 2.11 6.89 -15.07
CA LEU A 130 1.86 8.33 -14.92
C LEU A 130 2.44 9.12 -16.10
N THR A 131 3.64 8.77 -16.56
CA THR A 131 4.29 9.41 -17.74
C THR A 131 3.49 9.22 -19.04
N ASP A 132 2.63 8.20 -19.10
CA ASP A 132 1.81 7.89 -20.28
C ASP A 132 0.40 8.53 -20.21
N VAL A 133 -0.05 8.95 -19.02
CA VAL A 133 -1.47 9.32 -18.76
C VAL A 133 -1.70 10.81 -18.48
N ALA A 134 -0.71 11.54 -17.96
CA ALA A 134 -0.92 12.92 -17.52
C ALA A 134 0.14 13.90 -18.03
N ASP A 135 -0.33 15.05 -18.54
CA ASP A 135 0.46 16.26 -18.68
C ASP A 135 0.56 16.95 -17.30
N TYR A 136 1.73 17.47 -16.93
CA TYR A 136 2.13 17.88 -15.55
C TYR A 136 1.10 18.78 -14.83
N ARG A 137 0.30 19.53 -15.59
CA ARG A 137 -0.71 20.49 -15.11
C ARG A 137 -1.96 19.86 -14.48
N GLN A 138 -2.19 18.56 -14.64
CA GLN A 138 -3.41 17.90 -14.16
C GLN A 138 -3.21 17.09 -12.88
N ILE A 139 -1.95 16.85 -12.48
CA ILE A 139 -1.56 16.03 -11.33
C ILE A 139 -2.07 16.65 -10.03
N ASP A 140 -1.90 17.96 -9.82
CA ASP A 140 -2.36 18.65 -8.60
C ASP A 140 -3.89 18.57 -8.42
N ALA A 141 -4.65 18.68 -9.52
CA ALA A 141 -6.10 18.58 -9.49
C ALA A 141 -6.59 17.14 -9.24
N LEU A 142 -5.86 16.14 -9.75
CA LEU A 142 -6.15 14.71 -9.56
C LEU A 142 -5.92 14.30 -8.10
N SER A 143 -4.78 14.64 -7.51
CA SER A 143 -4.47 14.34 -6.11
C SER A 143 -5.39 15.09 -5.14
N ALA A 144 -5.72 16.36 -5.41
CA ALA A 144 -6.69 17.12 -4.60
C ALA A 144 -8.09 16.48 -4.62
N THR A 145 -8.49 15.92 -5.77
CA THR A 145 -9.79 15.23 -5.91
C THR A 145 -9.78 13.87 -5.19
N GLY A 146 -8.68 13.12 -5.27
CA GLY A 146 -8.48 11.88 -4.50
C GLY A 146 -8.53 12.11 -2.99
N TYR A 147 -7.87 13.16 -2.50
CA TYR A 147 -7.94 13.59 -1.10
C TYR A 147 -9.36 14.01 -0.67
N GLY A 148 -10.06 14.76 -1.53
CA GLY A 148 -11.43 15.23 -1.27
C GLY A 148 -12.47 14.10 -1.16
N MET A 149 -12.34 13.04 -1.97
CA MET A 149 -13.20 11.85 -1.85
C MET A 149 -12.98 11.11 -0.52
N GLY A 150 -11.74 11.09 0.00
CA GLY A 150 -11.44 10.50 1.31
C GLY A 150 -12.21 11.20 2.46
N TYR A 151 -12.33 12.52 2.42
CA TYR A 151 -13.10 13.29 3.41
C TYR A 151 -14.61 13.04 3.32
N LEU A 152 -15.17 12.89 2.12
CA LEU A 152 -16.60 12.58 1.96
C LEU A 152 -16.93 11.15 2.41
N GLY A 153 -16.04 10.19 2.19
CA GLY A 153 -16.21 8.81 2.68
C GLY A 153 -16.10 8.70 4.21
N GLY A 154 -15.17 9.43 4.83
CA GLY A 154 -15.01 9.48 6.29
C GLY A 154 -16.11 10.28 7.01
N GLY A 155 -16.66 11.31 6.36
CA GLY A 155 -17.68 12.19 6.92
C GLY A 155 -19.01 11.49 7.23
N TYR A 156 -19.44 10.56 6.37
CA TYR A 156 -20.67 9.78 6.63
C TYR A 156 -20.50 8.79 7.78
N GLY A 157 -19.33 8.16 7.90
CA GLY A 157 -19.05 7.24 9.02
C GLY A 157 -18.90 7.92 10.38
N PHE A 158 -18.61 9.23 10.41
CA PHE A 158 -18.50 10.00 11.65
C PHE A 158 -19.85 10.57 12.11
N PHE A 159 -20.76 10.92 11.20
CA PHE A 159 -22.08 11.45 11.57
C PHE A 159 -23.06 10.38 12.09
N ASP A 160 -23.02 9.15 11.57
CA ASP A 160 -23.89 8.06 12.05
C ASP A 160 -23.50 7.51 13.44
N LEU A 161 -22.33 7.87 13.98
CA LEU A 161 -21.83 7.39 15.28
C LEU A 161 -22.24 8.29 16.46
N PHE A 162 -22.88 9.43 16.21
CA PHE A 162 -23.35 10.39 17.23
C PHE A 162 -24.87 10.52 17.31
N ASP A 163 -25.63 9.76 16.52
CA ASP A 163 -27.10 9.72 16.52
C ASP A 163 -27.69 8.41 17.11
N SER A 164 -26.87 7.61 17.82
CA SER A 164 -27.30 6.38 18.53
C SER A 164 -27.05 6.44 20.04
#